data_AF-A0AAV9ZD26-F1
#
_entry.id   AF-A0AAV9ZD26-F1
#
_cell.length_a   1.000
_cell.length_b   1.000
_cell.length_c   1.000
_cell.angle_alpha   90.00
_cell.angle_beta   90.00
_cell.angle_gamma   90.00
#
_symmetry.space_group_name_H-M   'P 1'
#
loop_
_entity.id
_entity.type
_entity.pdbx_description
1 polymer ?
#
loop_
_entity_poly.entity_id
_entity_poly.type
_entity_poly.pdbx_seq_one_letter_code
_entity_poly.pdbx_strand_id
1 'polypeptide(L)'
;KKTDEIVFHIYTKAFQVIYAARASDQGPPLGKIDKWFSLETPVAAPLAFQSSDFEAYRSISSVRPHEPLTIQVLLAIPSSGTLVHVPTNARIGSNYRLVLLEEWRLEYPTSEWWRRRLRSDDKVLPDPATIYKTAISLFRSLFSLLRILPAWR
;
A
#
# COMPACT_ATOMS: atom_id res chain seq x y z
N LYS A 1 -4.58 10.96 18.36
CA LYS A 1 -3.98 9.76 18.99
C LYS A 1 -4.60 8.46 18.47
N LYS A 2 -5.82 8.05 18.89
CA LYS A 2 -6.43 6.78 18.42
C LYS A 2 -6.70 6.75 16.91
N THR A 3 -7.15 7.87 16.34
CA THR A 3 -7.31 8.00 14.88
C THR A 3 -5.97 7.90 14.16
N ASP A 4 -4.93 8.56 14.66
CA ASP A 4 -3.59 8.50 14.05
C ASP A 4 -3.02 7.09 14.08
N GLU A 5 -3.22 6.37 15.19
CA GLU A 5 -2.84 4.96 15.32
C GLU A 5 -3.55 4.09 14.27
N ILE A 6 -4.86 4.24 14.11
CA ILE A 6 -5.62 3.51 13.10
C ILE A 6 -5.11 3.85 11.70
N VAL A 7 -4.89 5.13 11.39
CA VAL A 7 -4.39 5.56 10.08
C VAL A 7 -2.99 5.01 9.83
N PHE A 8 -2.09 5.08 10.80
CA PHE A 8 -0.77 4.46 10.72
C PHE A 8 -0.85 2.96 10.39
N HIS A 9 -1.78 2.25 11.04
CA HIS A 9 -2.04 0.85 10.72
C HIS A 9 -2.63 0.65 9.32
N ILE A 10 -3.47 1.57 8.80
CA ILE A 10 -3.94 1.50 7.41
C ILE A 10 -2.74 1.61 6.44
N TYR A 11 -1.84 2.57 6.66
CA TYR A 11 -0.68 2.78 5.79
C TYR A 11 0.27 1.57 5.79
N THR A 12 0.63 1.09 6.97
CA THR A 12 1.52 -0.08 7.10
C THR A 12 0.86 -1.36 6.57
N LYS A 13 -0.43 -1.58 6.82
CA LYS A 13 -1.16 -2.74 6.31
C LYS A 13 -1.30 -2.72 4.79
N ALA A 14 -1.50 -1.55 4.18
CA ALA A 14 -1.53 -1.42 2.72
C ALA A 14 -0.22 -1.88 2.10
N PHE A 15 0.92 -1.43 2.63
CA PHE A 15 2.23 -1.92 2.20
C PHE A 15 2.38 -3.42 2.39
N GLN A 16 2.06 -3.97 3.57
CA GLN A 16 2.18 -5.40 3.84
C GLN A 16 1.38 -6.25 2.85
N VAL A 17 0.13 -5.87 2.60
CA VAL A 17 -0.78 -6.62 1.74
C VAL A 17 -0.31 -6.59 0.28
N ILE A 18 0.15 -5.43 -0.21
CA ILE A 18 0.72 -5.30 -1.56
C ILE A 18 2.04 -6.07 -1.67
N TYR A 19 2.94 -5.91 -0.71
CA TYR A 19 4.24 -6.59 -0.69
C TYR A 19 4.06 -8.12 -0.67
N ALA A 20 3.21 -8.64 0.21
CA ALA A 20 2.94 -10.07 0.30
C ALA A 20 2.36 -10.63 -1.01
N ALA A 21 1.65 -9.81 -1.79
CA ALA A 21 1.07 -10.22 -3.07
C ALA A 21 2.02 -10.07 -4.27
N ARG A 22 3.21 -9.48 -4.12
CA ARG A 22 4.10 -9.13 -5.24
C ARG A 22 5.55 -9.59 -5.06
N ALA A 23 6.02 -9.72 -3.83
CA ALA A 23 7.40 -10.10 -3.58
C ALA A 23 7.66 -11.55 -4.01
N SER A 24 8.61 -11.73 -4.93
CA SER A 24 9.01 -13.04 -5.47
C SER A 24 9.93 -13.82 -4.53
N ASP A 25 10.68 -13.13 -3.66
CA ASP A 25 11.55 -13.73 -2.65
C ASP A 25 10.85 -13.69 -1.29
N GLN A 26 9.93 -14.65 -1.10
CA GLN A 26 9.37 -14.92 0.22
C GLN A 26 10.38 -15.79 0.96
N GLY A 27 11.44 -15.17 1.51
CA GLY A 27 12.20 -15.80 2.59
C GLY A 27 11.24 -16.30 3.69
N PRO A 28 11.67 -17.24 4.56
CA PRO A 28 10.80 -17.77 5.60
C PRO A 28 10.18 -16.62 6.41
N PRO A 29 8.86 -16.66 6.69
CA PRO A 29 8.17 -15.56 7.35
C PRO A 29 8.86 -15.29 8.69
N LEU A 30 9.53 -14.14 8.80
CA LEU A 30 10.21 -13.72 10.02
C LEU A 30 9.16 -13.28 11.06
N GLY A 31 8.61 -14.28 11.75
CA GLY A 31 8.30 -14.25 13.18
C GLY A 31 7.07 -13.47 13.67
N LYS A 32 6.49 -12.53 12.91
CA LYS A 32 5.33 -11.75 13.38
C LYS A 32 4.18 -11.70 12.36
N ILE A 33 3.00 -12.08 12.82
CA ILE A 33 1.74 -11.95 12.07
C ILE A 33 1.03 -10.68 12.52
N ASP A 34 0.71 -9.82 11.57
CA ASP A 34 -0.15 -8.66 11.77
C ASP A 34 -1.61 -9.09 11.59
N LYS A 35 -2.44 -8.87 12.63
CA LYS A 35 -3.87 -9.23 12.65
C LYS A 35 -4.82 -8.02 12.57
N TRP A 36 -4.29 -6.83 12.30
CA TRP A 36 -5.10 -5.62 12.15
C TRP A 36 -6.12 -5.77 11.02
N PHE A 37 -7.28 -5.15 11.23
CA PHE A 37 -8.40 -5.13 10.27
C PHE A 37 -8.91 -6.53 9.90
N SER A 38 -8.79 -7.49 10.82
CA SER A 38 -9.29 -8.87 10.64
C SER A 38 -8.75 -9.56 9.38
N LEU A 39 -7.49 -9.27 9.05
CA LEU A 39 -6.74 -9.90 7.97
C LEU A 39 -5.36 -10.29 8.53
N GLU A 40 -5.02 -11.57 8.49
CA GLU A 40 -3.69 -12.04 8.91
C GLU A 40 -2.70 -11.89 7.76
N THR A 41 -1.65 -11.09 7.97
CA THR A 41 -0.56 -10.89 7.01
C THR A 41 0.79 -11.05 7.70
N PRO A 42 1.78 -11.74 7.10
CA PRO A 42 3.14 -11.69 7.60
C PRO A 42 3.65 -10.25 7.59
N VAL A 43 4.36 -9.85 8.65
CA VAL A 43 5.05 -8.55 8.64
C VAL A 43 6.15 -8.63 7.59
N ALA A 44 6.07 -7.77 6.58
CA ALA A 44 7.03 -7.72 5.49
C ALA A 44 8.43 -7.39 6.02
N ALA A 45 9.46 -8.12 5.56
CA ALA A 45 10.84 -7.89 5.96
C ALA A 45 11.27 -6.42 5.79
N PRO A 46 10.99 -5.72 4.67
CA PRO A 46 11.32 -4.30 4.52
C PRO A 46 10.70 -3.41 5.60
N LEU A 47 9.49 -3.70 6.08
CA LEU A 47 8.88 -2.93 7.18
C LEU A 47 9.59 -3.13 8.52
N ALA A 48 10.23 -4.28 8.72
CA ALA A 48 11.04 -4.54 9.91
C ALA A 48 12.39 -3.80 9.84
N PHE A 49 12.90 -3.52 8.63
CA PHE A 49 14.21 -2.91 8.40
C PHE A 49 14.16 -1.39 8.08
N GLN A 50 13.05 -0.88 7.55
CA GLN A 50 12.86 0.51 7.11
C GLN A 50 11.72 1.19 7.88
N SER A 51 11.75 1.07 9.20
CA SER A 51 10.74 1.67 10.09
C SER A 51 10.66 3.19 9.95
N SER A 52 11.79 3.84 9.64
CA SER A 52 11.90 5.30 9.42
C SER A 52 10.95 5.83 8.35
N ASP A 53 10.72 5.07 7.29
CA ASP A 53 9.94 5.52 6.13
C ASP A 53 8.45 5.63 6.46
N PHE A 54 8.02 4.95 7.53
CA PHE A 54 6.65 5.00 8.04
C PHE A 54 6.47 5.87 9.27
N GLU A 55 7.55 6.36 9.90
CA GLU A 55 7.48 7.23 11.08
C GLU A 55 6.68 8.52 10.79
N ALA A 56 6.78 9.04 9.57
CA ALA A 56 6.02 10.21 9.11
C ALA A 56 4.49 10.03 9.26
N TYR A 57 3.99 8.79 9.19
CA TYR A 57 2.56 8.50 9.29
C TYR A 57 2.06 8.26 10.72
N ARG A 58 2.95 8.13 11.73
CA ARG A 58 2.53 7.91 13.13
C ARG A 58 1.77 9.10 13.72
N SER A 59 2.12 10.30 13.27
CA SER A 59 1.50 11.56 13.69
C SER A 59 0.91 12.29 12.50
N ILE A 60 0.25 11.53 11.60
CA ILE A 60 -0.20 12.06 10.31
C ILE A 60 -1.10 13.29 10.46
N SER A 61 -1.93 13.40 11.50
CA SER A 61 -2.75 14.61 11.72
C SER A 61 -1.96 15.88 12.03
N SER A 62 -0.73 15.75 12.54
CA SER A 62 0.14 16.86 12.94
C SER A 62 1.09 17.33 11.84
N VAL A 63 1.43 16.46 10.88
CA VAL A 63 2.38 16.77 9.80
C VAL A 63 1.62 17.41 8.64
N ARG A 64 2.05 18.58 8.14
CA ARG A 64 1.48 19.19 6.92
C ARG A 64 2.60 19.81 6.07
N PRO A 65 2.56 19.66 4.73
CA PRO A 65 1.61 18.88 3.92
C PRO A 65 1.79 17.36 4.09
N HIS A 66 0.73 16.58 3.83
CA HIS A 66 0.82 15.12 3.85
C HIS A 66 1.32 14.63 2.49
N GLU A 67 2.46 13.95 2.46
CA GLU A 67 2.88 13.22 1.26
C GLU A 67 2.09 11.90 1.15
N PRO A 68 1.63 11.54 -0.06
CA PRO A 68 0.93 10.29 -0.27
C PRO A 68 1.91 9.11 -0.17
N LEU A 69 1.49 8.02 0.47
CA LEU A 69 2.25 6.78 0.42
C LEU A 69 2.14 6.22 -1.00
N THR A 70 3.26 6.18 -1.70
CA THR A 70 3.35 5.63 -3.05
C THR A 70 4.14 4.33 -3.00
N ILE A 71 3.54 3.24 -3.50
CA ILE A 71 4.15 1.91 -3.57
C ILE A 71 4.25 1.55 -5.04
N GLN A 72 5.47 1.37 -5.52
CA GLN A 72 5.74 0.97 -6.90
C GLN A 72 6.12 -0.50 -6.95
N VAL A 73 5.41 -1.25 -7.80
CA VAL A 73 5.70 -2.64 -8.10
C VAL A 73 6.50 -2.69 -9.39
N LEU A 74 7.73 -3.18 -9.29
CA LEU A 74 8.70 -3.16 -10.38
C LEU A 74 9.06 -4.59 -10.81
N LEU A 75 9.11 -4.82 -12.11
CA LEU A 75 9.76 -6.00 -12.70
C LEU A 75 11.26 -5.72 -12.83
N ALA A 76 12.07 -6.49 -12.10
CA ALA A 76 13.52 -6.45 -12.23
C ALA A 76 13.98 -7.33 -13.39
N ILE A 77 14.67 -6.74 -14.36
CA ILE A 77 15.21 -7.44 -15.52
C ILE A 77 16.67 -7.84 -15.21
N PRO A 78 17.01 -9.14 -15.21
CA PRO A 78 18.38 -9.58 -14.98
C PRO A 78 19.28 -9.11 -16.13
N SER A 79 20.57 -8.88 -15.82
CA SER A 79 21.55 -8.35 -16.78
C SER A 79 21.80 -9.24 -18.00
N SER A 80 21.46 -10.53 -17.93
CA SER A 80 21.60 -11.51 -19.01
C SER A 80 20.29 -11.79 -19.77
N GLY A 81 19.17 -11.17 -19.39
CA GLY A 81 17.85 -11.45 -19.97
C GLY A 81 17.47 -10.50 -21.11
N THR A 82 16.65 -10.98 -22.04
CA THR A 82 15.96 -10.14 -23.03
C THR A 82 14.49 -10.05 -22.65
N LEU A 83 13.97 -8.83 -22.46
CA LEU A 83 12.54 -8.62 -22.22
C LEU A 83 11.79 -8.58 -23.56
N VAL A 84 10.71 -9.36 -23.66
CA VAL A 84 9.86 -9.43 -24.86
C VAL A 84 8.41 -9.19 -24.47
N HIS A 85 7.75 -8.25 -25.16
CA HIS A 85 6.32 -8.04 -25.03
C HIS A 85 5.57 -9.03 -25.92
N VAL A 86 4.94 -10.04 -25.31
CA VAL A 86 4.33 -11.19 -26.02
C VAL A 86 3.29 -10.79 -27.08
N PRO A 87 2.34 -9.86 -26.84
CA PRO A 87 1.34 -9.51 -27.86
C PRO A 87 1.91 -8.94 -29.16
N THR A 88 3.07 -8.28 -29.11
CA THR A 88 3.70 -7.64 -30.29
C THR A 88 4.99 -8.33 -30.72
N ASN A 89 5.47 -9.31 -29.96
CA ASN A 89 6.83 -9.87 -30.03
C ASN A 89 7.94 -8.81 -30.05
N ALA A 90 7.65 -7.60 -29.55
CA ALA A 90 8.61 -6.51 -29.53
C ALA A 90 9.64 -6.76 -28.43
N ARG A 91 10.92 -6.74 -28.79
CA ARG A 91 12.02 -6.72 -27.83
C ARG A 91 12.08 -5.35 -27.18
N ILE A 92 11.95 -5.31 -25.87
CA ILE A 92 12.17 -4.10 -25.10
C ILE A 92 13.68 -3.96 -24.90
N GLY A 93 14.22 -2.79 -25.23
CA GLY A 93 15.67 -2.56 -25.20
C GLY A 93 16.27 -2.87 -23.83
N SER A 94 17.50 -3.40 -23.81
CA SER A 94 18.24 -3.81 -22.60
C SER A 94 18.60 -2.66 -21.65
N ASN A 95 18.24 -1.43 -22.00
CA ASN A 95 18.54 -0.22 -21.22
C ASN A 95 17.68 -0.14 -19.96
N TYR A 96 16.52 -0.81 -19.96
CA TYR A 96 15.62 -0.82 -18.81
C TYR A 96 15.99 -2.00 -17.90
N ARG A 97 16.30 -1.70 -16.64
CA ARG A 97 16.54 -2.72 -15.59
C ARG A 97 15.35 -2.91 -14.67
N LEU A 98 14.48 -1.91 -14.59
CA LEU A 98 13.27 -1.89 -13.79
C LEU A 98 12.13 -1.41 -14.66
N VAL A 99 11.05 -2.18 -14.72
CA VAL A 99 9.82 -1.80 -15.44
C VAL A 99 8.71 -1.65 -14.42
N LEU A 100 8.07 -0.49 -14.41
CA LEU A 100 6.92 -0.23 -13.55
C LEU A 100 5.73 -1.06 -14.03
N LEU A 101 5.21 -1.91 -13.15
CA LEU A 101 4.01 -2.72 -13.39
C LEU A 101 2.77 -2.07 -12.76
N GLU A 102 2.90 -1.59 -11.52
CA GLU A 102 1.80 -0.99 -10.77
C GLU A 102 2.31 0.16 -9.91
N GLU A 103 1.49 1.21 -9.78
CA GLU A 103 1.69 2.27 -8.80
C GLU A 103 0.44 2.35 -7.92
N TRP A 104 0.63 2.17 -6.62
CA TRP A 104 -0.43 2.29 -5.61
C TRP A 104 -0.22 3.56 -4.81
N ARG A 105 -1.25 4.39 -4.69
CA ARG A 105 -1.18 5.65 -3.97
C ARG A 105 -2.24 5.68 -2.87
N LEU A 106 -1.79 5.84 -1.64
CA LEU A 106 -2.65 6.03 -0.48
C LEU A 106 -2.49 7.46 0.03
N GLU A 107 -3.56 8.23 -0.15
CA GLU A 107 -3.58 9.65 0.19
C GLU A 107 -4.48 9.88 1.40
N TYR A 108 -3.99 10.66 2.37
CA TYR A 108 -4.82 11.17 3.46
C TYR A 108 -5.39 12.52 3.00
N PRO A 109 -6.71 12.63 2.76
CA PRO A 109 -7.26 13.86 2.24
C PRO A 109 -7.05 14.97 3.26
N THR A 110 -6.50 16.11 2.82
CA THR A 110 -6.34 17.28 3.69
C THR A 110 -7.70 17.73 4.23
N SER A 111 -7.70 18.42 5.38
CA SER A 111 -8.96 18.91 5.97
C SER A 111 -9.73 19.86 5.06
N GLU A 112 -9.12 20.43 4.01
CA GLU A 112 -9.80 21.22 2.96
C GLU A 112 -10.70 20.35 2.07
N TRP A 113 -10.25 19.15 1.69
CA TRP A 113 -11.05 18.22 0.89
C TRP A 113 -12.25 17.72 1.69
N TRP A 114 -12.03 17.34 2.95
CA TRP A 114 -13.11 16.98 3.88
C TRP A 114 -14.04 18.17 4.16
N ARG A 115 -13.51 19.37 4.42
CA ARG A 115 -14.35 20.58 4.60
C ARG A 115 -15.18 20.88 3.36
N ARG A 116 -14.64 20.73 2.15
CA ARG A 116 -15.42 20.97 0.92
C ARG A 116 -16.54 19.94 0.74
N ARG A 117 -16.29 18.68 1.09
CA ARG A 117 -17.27 17.58 0.94
C ARG A 117 -18.31 17.53 2.07
N LEU A 118 -17.95 17.98 3.29
CA LEU A 118 -18.82 18.05 4.47
C LEU A 118 -19.54 19.40 4.61
N ARG A 119 -19.22 20.41 3.79
CA ARG A 119 -19.96 21.69 3.72
C ARG A 119 -21.42 21.54 3.25
N SER A 120 -21.82 20.35 2.78
CA SER A 120 -23.17 20.09 2.24
C SER A 120 -24.13 19.42 3.22
N ASP A 121 -23.72 19.07 4.44
CA ASP A 121 -24.61 18.50 5.46
C ASP A 121 -23.85 18.35 6.77
N ASP A 122 -24.52 18.46 7.92
CA ASP A 122 -24.01 18.29 9.31
C ASP A 122 -23.41 16.89 9.59
N LYS A 123 -22.44 16.45 8.78
CA LYS A 123 -21.82 15.13 8.89
C LYS A 123 -20.62 15.21 9.82
N VAL A 124 -20.86 14.73 11.03
CA VAL A 124 -19.85 14.43 12.05
C VAL A 124 -18.71 13.61 11.42
N LEU A 125 -17.47 13.99 11.69
CA LEU A 125 -16.30 13.19 11.29
C LEU A 125 -16.48 11.75 11.80
N PRO A 126 -16.23 10.72 10.97
CA PRO A 126 -16.43 9.35 11.38
C PRO A 126 -15.59 9.05 12.61
N ASP A 127 -16.20 8.41 13.61
CA ASP A 127 -15.49 8.00 14.80
C ASP A 127 -14.45 6.90 14.47
N PRO A 128 -13.43 6.70 15.34
CA PRO A 128 -12.39 5.69 15.11
C PRO A 128 -12.91 4.27 14.83
N ALA A 129 -14.02 3.84 15.45
CA ALA A 129 -14.56 2.51 15.22
C ALA A 129 -15.18 2.37 13.82
N THR A 130 -15.86 3.43 13.35
CA THR A 130 -16.37 3.49 11.97
C THR A 130 -15.22 3.44 10.94
N ILE A 131 -14.14 4.19 11.17
CA ILE A 131 -12.94 4.14 10.31
C ILE A 131 -12.34 2.73 10.28
N TYR A 132 -12.17 2.11 11.46
CA TYR A 132 -11.63 0.75 11.57
C TYR A 132 -12.50 -0.28 10.82
N LYS A 133 -13.82 -0.23 11.01
CA LYS A 133 -14.76 -1.15 10.33
C LYS A 133 -14.72 -0.97 8.81
N THR A 134 -14.59 0.26 8.34
CA THR A 134 -14.46 0.57 6.91
C THR A 134 -13.15 0.01 6.35
N ALA A 135 -12.04 0.15 7.11
CA ALA A 135 -10.74 -0.38 6.73
C ALA A 135 -10.75 -1.92 6.59
N ILE A 136 -11.52 -2.65 7.40
CA ILE A 136 -11.71 -4.11 7.23
C ILE A 136 -12.23 -4.44 5.82
N SER A 137 -13.28 -3.74 5.38
CA SER A 137 -13.85 -3.98 4.05
C SER A 137 -12.85 -3.62 2.95
N LEU A 138 -12.14 -2.50 3.11
CA LEU A 138 -11.10 -2.05 2.19
C LEU A 138 -9.98 -3.09 2.02
N PHE A 139 -9.46 -3.65 3.12
CA PHE A 139 -8.38 -4.61 3.02
C PHE A 139 -8.82 -5.95 2.44
N ARG A 140 -10.07 -6.37 2.66
CA ARG A 140 -10.63 -7.54 1.98
C ARG A 140 -10.77 -7.30 0.47
N SER A 141 -11.28 -6.14 0.06
CA SER A 141 -11.39 -5.82 -1.37
C SER A 141 -10.01 -5.68 -2.02
N LEU A 142 -9.05 -5.04 -1.35
CA LEU A 142 -7.68 -4.92 -1.84
C LEU A 142 -7.01 -6.29 -2.00
N PHE A 143 -7.15 -7.17 -1.01
CA PHE A 143 -6.61 -8.52 -1.05
C PHE A 143 -7.17 -9.34 -2.24
N SER A 144 -8.46 -9.20 -2.53
CA SER A 144 -9.09 -9.81 -3.70
C SER A 144 -8.62 -9.18 -5.01
N LEU A 145 -8.56 -7.84 -5.07
CA LEU A 145 -8.12 -7.08 -6.25
C LEU A 145 -6.70 -7.47 -6.66
N LEU A 146 -5.78 -7.59 -5.70
CA LEU A 146 -4.38 -7.92 -5.96
C LEU A 146 -4.19 -9.28 -6.66
N ARG A 147 -5.17 -10.19 -6.60
CA ARG A 147 -5.11 -11.52 -7.24
C ARG A 147 -5.69 -11.57 -8.65
N ILE A 148 -6.42 -10.54 -9.05
CA ILE A 148 -7.01 -10.45 -10.38
C ILE A 148 -6.25 -9.50 -11.31
N LEU A 149 -5.38 -8.65 -10.74
CA LEU A 149 -4.54 -7.75 -11.53
C LEU A 149 -3.44 -8.51 -12.29
N PRO A 150 -3.01 -7.99 -13.46
CA PRO A 150 -2.06 -8.70 -14.33
C PRO A 150 -0.74 -9.05 -13.63
N ALA A 151 -0.21 -8.19 -12.78
CA ALA A 151 1.08 -8.40 -12.11
C ALA A 151 1.06 -9.50 -11.03
N TRP A 152 -0.10 -10.14 -10.79
CA TRP A 152 -0.19 -11.35 -9.98
C TRP A 152 0.28 -12.60 -10.74
N ARG A 153 0.20 -12.58 -12.07
CA ARG A 153 0.55 -13.72 -12.94
C ARG A 153 1.98 -13.59 -13.44
#